data_AF-A0A2Z2MX60-F1
#
_entry.id   AF-A0A2Z2MX60-F1
#
_cell.length_a   1.000
_cell.length_b   1.000
_cell.length_c   1.000
_cell.angle_alpha   90.00
_cell.angle_beta   90.00
_cell.angle_gamma   90.00
#
_symmetry.space_group_name_H-M   'P 1'
#
loop_
_entity.id
_entity.type
_entity.pdbx_description
1 polymer ?
#
loop_
_entity_poly.entity_id
_entity_poly.type
_entity_poly.pdbx_seq_one_letter_code
_entity_poly.pdbx_strand_id
1 'polypeptide(L)'
;MEKMIDIVKAANNVETTAEKEYRKILKKLRDPEYADLKNLFLRMAIDAVFHRHLMEALEKAYHDAVELVKEYGGEGVEQEIALIPGVPTIALPLGFGRIGARIPPDEILEEYFREFPEEVVVPDGGESLANLLKRYLELEGEMKELYEKLSGRAFHPVVRELAREIKRNEEQHEAILRKLERKYGE
;
A
#
# COMPACT_ATOMS: atom_id res chain seq x y z
N MET A 1 2.72 15.29 -21.27
CA MET A 1 2.53 15.21 -19.79
C MET A 1 1.89 13.87 -19.48
N GLU A 2 2.47 13.12 -18.55
CA GLU A 2 1.91 11.87 -18.04
C GLU A 2 0.60 12.15 -17.27
N LYS A 3 -0.48 11.41 -17.55
CA LYS A 3 -1.77 11.64 -16.89
C LYS A 3 -1.79 10.94 -15.53
N MET A 4 -2.51 11.50 -14.57
CA MET A 4 -2.70 10.89 -13.24
C MET A 4 -3.18 9.43 -13.34
N ILE A 5 -4.10 9.15 -14.26
CA ILE A 5 -4.66 7.80 -14.46
C ILE A 5 -3.62 6.79 -14.95
N ASP A 6 -2.61 7.23 -15.70
CA ASP A 6 -1.52 6.36 -16.18
C ASP A 6 -0.63 5.93 -15.00
N ILE A 7 -0.44 6.82 -14.02
CA ILE A 7 0.32 6.57 -12.79
C ILE A 7 -0.44 5.60 -11.89
N VAL A 8 -1.75 5.76 -11.75
CA VAL A 8 -2.61 4.82 -10.99
C VAL A 8 -2.53 3.41 -11.58
N LYS A 9 -2.58 3.30 -12.92
CA LYS A 9 -2.43 2.02 -13.63
C LYS A 9 -1.05 1.40 -13.44
N ALA A 10 0.00 2.22 -13.52
CA ALA A 10 1.36 1.77 -13.27
C ALA A 10 1.53 1.26 -11.84
N ALA A 11 1.05 2.01 -10.84
CA ALA A 11 1.07 1.60 -9.43
C ALA A 11 0.33 0.27 -9.24
N ASN A 12 -0.89 0.13 -9.77
CA ASN A 12 -1.65 -1.12 -9.74
C ASN A 12 -0.85 -2.32 -10.29
N ASN A 13 -0.15 -2.15 -11.41
CA ASN A 13 0.65 -3.21 -12.02
C ASN A 13 1.86 -3.62 -11.17
N VAL A 14 2.54 -2.65 -10.55
CA VAL A 14 3.68 -2.91 -9.68
C VAL A 14 3.21 -3.62 -8.41
N GLU A 15 2.12 -3.16 -7.79
CA GLU A 15 1.49 -3.80 -6.62
C GLU A 15 1.07 -5.25 -6.91
N THR A 16 0.47 -5.48 -8.08
CA THR A 16 0.12 -6.83 -8.55
C THR A 16 1.35 -7.72 -8.68
N THR A 17 2.46 -7.16 -9.15
CA THR A 17 3.72 -7.90 -9.32
C THR A 17 4.33 -8.22 -7.97
N ALA A 18 4.41 -7.24 -7.07
CA ALA A 18 4.93 -7.42 -5.72
C ALA A 18 4.11 -8.41 -4.90
N GLU A 19 2.77 -8.30 -4.92
CA GLU A 19 1.88 -9.27 -4.27
C GLU A 19 2.22 -10.71 -4.71
N LYS A 20 2.35 -10.94 -6.02
CA LYS A 20 2.68 -12.27 -6.57
C LYS A 20 4.03 -12.76 -6.08
N GLU A 21 5.02 -11.87 -6.01
CA GLU A 21 6.36 -12.22 -5.54
C GLU A 21 6.40 -12.49 -4.02
N TYR A 22 5.72 -11.68 -3.21
CA TYR A 22 5.59 -11.91 -1.77
C TYR A 22 4.87 -13.22 -1.48
N ARG A 23 3.80 -13.55 -2.22
CA ARG A 23 3.14 -14.86 -2.11
C ARG A 23 4.06 -16.03 -2.51
N LYS A 24 4.96 -15.85 -3.48
CA LYS A 24 5.92 -16.90 -3.87
C LYS A 24 6.91 -17.19 -2.76
N ILE A 25 7.45 -16.18 -2.09
CA ILE A 25 8.40 -16.39 -0.99
C ILE A 25 7.72 -16.96 0.25
N LEU A 26 6.50 -16.51 0.57
CA LEU A 26 5.71 -17.07 1.68
C LEU A 26 5.46 -18.57 1.55
N LYS A 27 5.32 -19.09 0.33
CA LYS A 27 5.18 -20.54 0.09
C LYS A 27 6.46 -21.33 0.40
N LYS A 28 7.62 -20.68 0.33
CA LYS A 28 8.94 -21.25 0.61
C LYS A 28 9.31 -21.14 2.09
N LEU A 29 8.87 -20.08 2.77
CA LEU A 29 9.08 -19.86 4.22
C LEU A 29 8.11 -20.71 5.06
N ARG A 30 8.36 -22.02 5.10
CA ARG A 30 7.56 -22.99 5.87
C ARG A 30 8.17 -23.32 7.22
N ASP A 31 9.48 -23.18 7.35
CA ASP A 31 10.19 -23.56 8.56
C ASP A 31 10.00 -22.52 9.68
N PRO A 32 9.77 -22.95 10.93
CA PRO A 32 9.54 -22.04 12.07
C PRO A 32 10.69 -21.07 12.31
N GLU A 33 11.91 -21.43 11.93
CA GLU A 33 13.11 -20.60 12.10
C GLU A 33 13.08 -19.31 11.25
N TYR A 34 12.22 -19.24 10.23
CA TYR A 34 12.02 -18.06 9.39
C TYR A 34 10.72 -17.31 9.74
N ALA A 35 10.16 -17.51 10.94
CA ALA A 35 8.87 -16.91 11.32
C ALA A 35 8.85 -15.38 11.18
N ASP A 36 9.92 -14.69 11.58
CA ASP A 36 10.00 -13.22 11.49
C ASP A 36 10.02 -12.75 10.03
N LEU A 37 10.83 -13.40 9.19
CA LEU A 37 10.91 -13.10 7.77
C LEU A 37 9.58 -13.40 7.06
N LYS A 38 8.92 -14.48 7.46
CA LYS A 38 7.59 -14.85 6.97
C LYS A 38 6.55 -13.81 7.36
N ASN A 39 6.57 -13.32 8.60
CA ASN A 39 5.65 -12.30 9.08
C ASN A 39 5.86 -10.97 8.34
N LEU A 40 7.12 -10.56 8.09
CA LEU A 40 7.44 -9.40 7.27
C LEU A 40 6.86 -9.53 5.86
N PHE A 41 7.16 -10.62 5.15
CA PHE A 41 6.63 -10.79 3.80
C PHE A 41 5.12 -10.98 3.74
N LEU A 42 4.52 -11.51 4.80
CA LEU A 42 3.07 -11.63 4.92
C LEU A 42 2.44 -10.26 5.05
N ARG A 43 3.04 -9.41 5.88
CA ARG A 43 2.64 -8.02 6.04
C ARG A 43 2.71 -7.26 4.70
N MET A 44 3.86 -7.28 4.04
CA MET A 44 4.04 -6.63 2.73
C MET A 44 3.08 -7.18 1.67
N ALA A 45 2.78 -8.49 1.70
CA ALA A 45 1.78 -9.08 0.81
C ALA A 45 0.36 -8.57 1.10
N ILE A 46 0.01 -8.34 2.36
CA ILE A 46 -1.27 -7.76 2.76
C ILE A 46 -1.34 -6.31 2.26
N ASP A 47 -0.31 -5.51 2.53
CA ASP A 47 -0.26 -4.11 2.14
C ASP A 47 -0.38 -3.96 0.61
N ALA A 48 0.37 -4.76 -0.17
CA ALA A 48 0.26 -4.78 -1.63
C ALA A 48 -1.15 -5.16 -2.15
N VAL A 49 -1.87 -6.05 -1.45
CA VAL A 49 -3.27 -6.37 -1.80
C VAL A 49 -4.18 -5.16 -1.59
N PHE A 50 -4.04 -4.47 -0.46
CA PHE A 50 -4.80 -3.27 -0.16
C PHE A 50 -4.50 -2.17 -1.19
N HIS A 51 -3.23 -1.91 -1.44
CA HIS A 51 -2.77 -0.88 -2.38
C HIS A 51 -3.28 -1.15 -3.80
N ARG A 52 -3.15 -2.40 -4.29
CA ARG A 52 -3.70 -2.83 -5.58
C ARG A 52 -5.19 -2.50 -5.70
N HIS A 53 -5.99 -2.92 -4.74
CA HIS A 53 -7.44 -2.70 -4.76
C HIS A 53 -7.83 -1.23 -4.59
N LEU A 54 -7.05 -0.45 -3.83
CA LEU A 54 -7.22 1.00 -3.75
C LEU A 54 -6.95 1.65 -5.12
N MET A 55 -5.92 1.23 -5.85
CA MET A 55 -5.65 1.75 -7.19
C MET A 55 -6.75 1.38 -8.19
N GLU A 56 -7.28 0.16 -8.15
CA GLU A 56 -8.44 -0.26 -8.94
C GLU A 56 -9.68 0.61 -8.65
N ALA A 57 -9.94 0.89 -7.37
CA ALA A 57 -11.04 1.75 -6.95
C ALA A 57 -10.84 3.21 -7.39
N LEU A 58 -9.62 3.73 -7.31
CA LEU A 58 -9.27 5.07 -7.78
C LEU A 58 -9.42 5.20 -9.30
N GLU A 59 -9.00 4.19 -10.06
CA GLU A 59 -9.19 4.15 -11.51
C GLU A 59 -10.69 4.23 -11.85
N LYS A 60 -11.51 3.40 -11.19
CA LYS A 60 -12.95 3.42 -11.40
C LYS A 60 -13.55 4.77 -11.02
N ALA A 61 -13.23 5.30 -9.84
CA ALA A 61 -13.73 6.59 -9.38
C ALA A 61 -13.35 7.74 -10.33
N TYR A 62 -12.14 7.70 -10.91
CA TYR A 62 -11.72 8.66 -11.93
C TYR A 62 -12.60 8.59 -13.18
N HIS A 63 -12.89 7.38 -13.67
CA HIS A 63 -13.76 7.18 -14.83
C HIS A 63 -15.18 7.68 -14.57
N ASP A 64 -15.77 7.28 -13.45
CA ASP A 64 -17.12 7.70 -13.04
C ASP A 64 -17.19 9.25 -12.93
N ALA A 65 -16.15 9.89 -12.35
CA ALA A 65 -16.09 11.34 -12.25
C ALA A 65 -15.98 12.04 -13.62
N VAL A 66 -15.20 11.48 -14.55
CA VAL A 66 -15.10 12.00 -15.92
C VAL A 66 -16.43 11.87 -16.66
N GLU A 67 -17.17 10.78 -16.45
CA GLU A 67 -18.51 10.60 -17.03
C GLU A 67 -19.50 11.62 -16.48
N LEU A 68 -19.52 11.84 -15.16
CA LEU A 68 -20.34 12.90 -14.55
C LEU A 68 -20.05 14.28 -15.13
N VAL A 69 -18.77 14.62 -15.35
CA VAL A 69 -18.38 15.89 -15.99
C VAL A 69 -18.86 15.96 -17.44
N LYS A 70 -18.86 14.86 -18.20
CA LYS A 70 -19.38 14.85 -19.57
C LYS A 70 -20.90 14.97 -19.62
N GLU A 71 -21.60 14.31 -18.71
CA GLU A 71 -23.06 14.29 -18.66
C GLU A 71 -23.65 15.62 -18.17
N TYR A 72 -23.01 16.24 -17.17
CA TYR A 72 -23.57 17.39 -16.46
C TYR A 72 -22.70 18.66 -16.54
N GLY A 73 -21.53 18.62 -17.19
CA GLY A 73 -20.59 19.74 -17.26
C GLY A 73 -20.99 20.89 -18.20
N GLY A 74 -22.06 20.72 -18.98
CA GLY A 74 -22.65 21.73 -19.86
C GLY A 74 -21.76 22.19 -21.04
N GLU A 75 -22.41 22.70 -22.09
CA GLU A 75 -21.73 23.53 -23.10
C GLU A 75 -21.68 24.98 -22.57
N GLY A 76 -20.55 25.39 -21.99
CA GLY A 76 -20.34 26.77 -21.55
C GLY A 76 -19.72 26.89 -20.17
N VAL A 77 -18.39 26.75 -20.09
CA VAL A 77 -17.60 27.26 -18.96
C VAL A 77 -17.52 28.78 -19.08
N GLU A 78 -18.66 29.46 -19.04
CA GLU A 78 -18.79 30.90 -18.88
C GLU A 78 -20.08 31.20 -18.11
N GLN A 79 -19.99 31.15 -16.78
CA GLN A 79 -20.40 32.20 -15.84
C GLN A 79 -20.78 31.63 -14.46
N GLU A 80 -20.10 32.20 -13.46
CA GLU A 80 -20.42 32.30 -12.03
C GLU A 80 -20.43 31.02 -11.17
N ILE A 81 -19.31 30.89 -10.44
CA ILE A 81 -19.09 29.99 -9.30
C ILE A 81 -19.92 30.46 -8.09
N ALA A 82 -20.55 29.53 -7.37
CA ALA A 82 -20.91 29.71 -5.96
C ALA A 82 -20.49 28.49 -5.13
N LEU A 83 -19.65 28.71 -4.11
CA LEU A 83 -19.25 27.73 -3.08
C LEU A 83 -20.27 27.71 -1.94
N ILE A 84 -20.63 26.52 -1.43
CA ILE A 84 -21.37 26.39 -0.16
C ILE A 84 -20.58 25.47 0.80
N PRO A 85 -20.16 25.94 1.99
CA PRO A 85 -19.50 25.15 3.02
C PRO A 85 -20.49 24.47 3.97
N GLY A 86 -20.15 23.28 4.48
CA GLY A 86 -20.88 22.61 5.57
C GLY A 86 -20.30 21.25 5.95
N VAL A 87 -19.72 21.16 7.15
CA VAL A 87 -19.34 19.90 7.83
C VAL A 87 -20.09 19.85 9.16
N PRO A 88 -20.53 18.67 9.62
CA PRO A 88 -20.49 18.38 11.05
C PRO A 88 -19.76 17.06 11.41
N THR A 89 -19.30 17.02 12.66
CA THR A 89 -18.32 16.10 13.25
C THR A 89 -18.96 15.06 14.21
N ILE A 90 -18.52 13.79 14.09
CA ILE A 90 -18.32 12.64 15.05
C ILE A 90 -19.45 12.15 16.01
N ALA A 91 -19.58 10.79 16.10
CA ALA A 91 -19.62 10.02 17.37
C ALA A 91 -19.20 8.54 17.17
N LEU A 92 -18.23 8.04 17.95
CA LEU A 92 -17.85 6.62 18.10
C LEU A 92 -18.11 6.18 19.55
N PRO A 93 -18.63 4.98 19.81
CA PRO A 93 -18.51 4.34 21.13
C PRO A 93 -17.40 3.28 21.15
N LEU A 94 -16.53 3.39 22.16
CA LEU A 94 -15.61 2.36 22.63
C LEU A 94 -16.37 1.27 23.41
N GLY A 95 -15.99 0.01 23.23
CA GLY A 95 -16.46 -1.10 24.07
C GLY A 95 -15.52 -2.31 24.02
N PHE A 96 -14.90 -2.63 25.15
CA PHE A 96 -14.03 -3.80 25.36
C PHE A 96 -14.83 -5.07 25.71
N GLY A 97 -14.39 -6.23 25.22
CA GLY A 97 -14.26 -7.46 26.04
C GLY A 97 -14.92 -8.76 25.53
N ARG A 98 -14.12 -9.84 25.39
CA ARG A 98 -14.23 -11.16 26.10
C ARG A 98 -13.15 -12.14 25.63
N ILE A 99 -12.38 -12.70 26.57
CA ILE A 99 -11.35 -13.74 26.37
C ILE A 99 -12.00 -15.08 26.00
N GLY A 100 -11.50 -15.75 24.96
CA GLY A 100 -11.76 -17.17 24.66
C GLY A 100 -12.49 -17.49 23.35
N ALA A 101 -12.54 -16.58 22.37
CA ALA A 101 -13.18 -16.81 21.07
C ALA A 101 -12.17 -16.73 19.92
N ARG A 102 -12.48 -17.40 18.79
CA ARG A 102 -11.75 -17.28 17.52
C ARG A 102 -11.56 -15.79 17.19
N ILE A 103 -10.30 -15.38 17.00
CA ILE A 103 -9.94 -13.98 16.71
C ILE A 103 -10.66 -13.55 15.42
N PRO A 104 -11.50 -12.50 15.44
CA PRO A 104 -12.10 -11.92 14.24
C PRO A 104 -11.02 -11.57 13.20
N PRO A 105 -11.25 -11.80 11.90
CA PRO A 105 -10.27 -11.45 10.86
C PRO A 105 -9.77 -10.00 10.93
N ASP A 106 -10.63 -9.08 11.35
CA ASP A 106 -10.28 -7.66 11.51
C ASP A 106 -9.29 -7.41 12.65
N GLU A 107 -9.38 -8.18 13.75
CA GLU A 107 -8.42 -8.10 14.87
C GLU A 107 -7.04 -8.68 14.49
N ILE A 108 -7.02 -9.73 13.65
CA ILE A 108 -5.78 -10.30 13.09
C ILE A 108 -5.09 -9.25 12.20
N LEU A 109 -5.86 -8.59 11.34
CA LEU A 109 -5.36 -7.53 10.48
C LEU A 109 -4.81 -6.37 11.31
N GLU A 110 -5.54 -5.93 12.33
CA GLU A 110 -5.13 -4.84 13.23
C GLU A 110 -3.79 -5.14 13.92
N GLU A 111 -3.53 -6.38 14.34
CA GLU A 111 -2.22 -6.78 14.89
C GLU A 111 -1.08 -6.58 13.89
N TYR A 112 -1.27 -6.95 12.62
CA TYR A 112 -0.28 -6.66 11.59
C TYR A 112 -0.08 -5.15 11.38
N PHE A 113 -1.12 -4.33 11.58
CA PHE A 113 -1.08 -2.87 11.39
C PHE A 113 -0.54 -2.08 12.61
N ARG A 114 -0.40 -2.69 13.79
CA ARG A 114 -0.03 -1.97 15.03
C ARG A 114 1.46 -1.62 15.14
N GLU A 115 2.36 -2.57 14.92
CA GLU A 115 3.80 -2.35 15.08
C GLU A 115 4.56 -3.02 13.93
N PHE A 116 5.32 -2.21 13.19
CA PHE A 116 6.21 -2.72 12.14
C PHE A 116 7.44 -3.34 12.83
N PRO A 117 7.82 -4.61 12.53
CA PRO A 117 8.86 -5.30 13.29
C PRO A 117 10.20 -4.57 13.19
N GLU A 118 10.79 -4.14 14.31
CA GLU A 118 12.04 -3.36 14.28
C GLU A 118 13.27 -4.20 13.90
N GLU A 119 13.22 -5.49 14.21
CA GLU A 119 14.26 -6.49 13.95
C GLU A 119 13.66 -7.77 13.36
N VAL A 120 14.28 -8.29 12.30
CA VAL A 120 13.94 -9.56 11.68
C VAL A 120 15.18 -10.44 11.71
N VAL A 121 15.06 -11.63 12.31
CA VAL A 121 16.14 -12.62 12.38
C VAL A 121 15.96 -13.62 11.23
N VAL A 122 17.01 -13.80 10.43
CA VAL A 122 17.06 -14.79 9.35
C VAL A 122 18.14 -15.83 9.67
N PRO A 123 17.85 -17.14 9.59
CA PRO A 123 18.84 -18.21 9.62
C PRO A 123 19.85 -18.07 8.47
N ASP A 124 21.10 -18.49 8.66
CA ASP A 124 22.16 -18.39 7.63
C ASP A 124 21.72 -19.05 6.31
N GLY A 125 21.55 -18.22 5.29
CA GLY A 125 21.05 -18.62 3.97
C GLY A 125 21.73 -17.82 2.87
N GLY A 126 22.83 -18.38 2.34
CA GLY A 126 23.69 -17.74 1.32
C GLY A 126 22.97 -17.35 0.03
N GLU A 127 23.65 -16.49 -0.77
CA GLU A 127 23.47 -15.98 -2.15
C GLU A 127 22.02 -15.79 -2.71
N SER A 128 21.10 -16.72 -2.46
CA SER A 128 19.68 -16.65 -2.83
C SER A 128 18.89 -15.60 -2.06
N LEU A 129 19.23 -15.31 -0.80
CA LEU A 129 18.54 -14.30 0.01
C LEU A 129 18.94 -12.88 -0.42
N ALA A 130 20.23 -12.63 -0.65
CA ALA A 130 20.73 -11.34 -1.13
C ALA A 130 20.08 -10.92 -2.46
N ASN A 131 20.03 -11.83 -3.43
CA ASN A 131 19.38 -11.58 -4.73
C ASN A 131 17.87 -11.33 -4.60
N LEU A 132 17.22 -11.99 -3.64
CA LEU A 132 15.80 -11.82 -3.36
C LEU A 132 15.51 -10.46 -2.70
N LEU A 133 16.31 -10.06 -1.71
CA LEU A 133 16.20 -8.75 -1.06
C LEU A 133 16.43 -7.62 -2.04
N LYS A 134 17.44 -7.72 -2.92
CA LYS A 134 17.71 -6.73 -3.96
C LYS A 134 16.51 -6.54 -4.90
N ARG A 135 15.90 -7.64 -5.35
CA ARG A 135 14.72 -7.60 -6.20
C ARG A 135 13.53 -6.92 -5.51
N TYR A 136 13.36 -7.13 -4.21
CA TYR A 136 12.28 -6.48 -3.46
C TYR A 136 12.56 -5.00 -3.23
N LEU A 137 13.81 -4.63 -2.95
CA LEU A 137 14.22 -3.22 -2.91
C LEU A 137 13.96 -2.47 -4.23
N GLU A 138 14.14 -3.15 -5.38
CA GLU A 138 13.79 -2.58 -6.68
C GLU A 138 12.27 -2.32 -6.82
N LEU A 139 11.43 -3.27 -6.38
CA LEU A 139 9.97 -3.10 -6.39
C LEU A 139 9.52 -1.96 -5.46
N GLU A 140 10.03 -1.92 -4.23
CA GLU A 140 9.75 -0.86 -3.26
C GLU A 140 10.16 0.52 -3.79
N GLY A 141 11.32 0.60 -4.46
CA GLY A 141 11.79 1.81 -5.11
C GLY A 141 10.86 2.30 -6.22
N GLU A 142 10.39 1.39 -7.07
CA GLU A 142 9.44 1.70 -8.14
C GLU A 142 8.09 2.18 -7.59
N MET A 143 7.55 1.49 -6.57
CA MET A 143 6.31 1.91 -5.89
C MET A 143 6.42 3.30 -5.31
N LYS A 144 7.48 3.57 -4.53
CA LYS A 144 7.72 4.89 -3.93
C LYS A 144 7.72 6.01 -4.96
N GLU A 145 8.40 5.80 -6.08
CA GLU A 145 8.46 6.80 -7.15
C GLU A 145 7.07 7.05 -7.75
N LEU A 146 6.28 6.00 -7.97
CA LEU A 146 4.92 6.10 -8.49
C LEU A 146 4.00 6.82 -7.51
N TYR A 147 4.05 6.52 -6.21
CA TYR A 147 3.23 7.17 -5.20
C TYR A 147 3.65 8.63 -4.94
N GLU A 148 4.94 8.95 -5.04
CA GLU A 148 5.41 10.34 -5.04
C GLU A 148 4.80 11.11 -6.21
N LYS A 149 4.91 10.57 -7.43
CA LYS A 149 4.32 11.17 -8.65
C LYS A 149 2.80 11.31 -8.53
N LEU A 150 2.12 10.30 -7.98
CA LEU A 150 0.67 10.32 -7.80
C LEU A 150 0.27 11.41 -6.80
N SER A 151 0.96 11.52 -5.66
CA SER A 151 0.67 12.56 -4.66
C SER A 151 0.88 13.98 -5.23
N GLY A 152 1.90 14.19 -6.05
CA GLY A 152 2.17 15.48 -6.69
C GLY A 152 1.14 15.87 -7.75
N ARG A 153 0.47 14.90 -8.38
CA ARG A 153 -0.48 15.13 -9.48
C ARG A 153 -1.95 14.92 -9.11
N ALA A 154 -2.23 14.30 -7.97
CA ALA A 154 -3.59 14.05 -7.51
C ALA A 154 -4.34 15.36 -7.27
N PHE A 155 -5.42 15.56 -8.02
CA PHE A 155 -6.27 16.75 -7.91
C PHE A 155 -7.15 16.70 -6.66
N HIS A 156 -7.63 15.51 -6.30
CA HIS A 156 -8.50 15.32 -5.14
C HIS A 156 -7.68 15.18 -3.84
N PRO A 157 -7.95 15.98 -2.78
CA PRO A 157 -7.18 15.97 -1.54
C PRO A 157 -7.07 14.60 -0.87
N VAL A 158 -8.16 13.82 -0.84
CA VAL A 158 -8.15 12.46 -0.25
C VAL A 158 -7.21 11.53 -1.02
N VAL A 159 -7.19 11.62 -2.35
CA VAL A 159 -6.31 10.79 -3.18
C VAL A 159 -4.85 11.16 -2.97
N ARG A 160 -4.58 12.45 -2.76
CA ARG A 160 -3.25 12.96 -2.45
C ARG A 160 -2.73 12.43 -1.12
N GLU A 161 -3.52 12.52 -0.05
CA GLU A 161 -3.11 12.00 1.25
C GLU A 161 -2.99 10.48 1.24
N LEU A 162 -3.91 9.78 0.57
CA LEU A 162 -3.81 8.33 0.39
C LEU A 162 -2.48 7.93 -0.26
N ALA A 163 -2.11 8.58 -1.37
CA ALA A 163 -0.84 8.32 -2.04
C ALA A 163 0.38 8.62 -1.14
N ARG A 164 0.31 9.64 -0.27
CA ARG A 164 1.38 9.93 0.68
C ARG A 164 1.51 8.89 1.78
N GLU A 165 0.40 8.43 2.34
CA GLU A 165 0.43 7.40 3.37
C GLU A 165 0.90 6.06 2.81
N ILE A 166 0.47 5.70 1.61
CA ILE A 166 1.00 4.50 0.92
C ILE A 166 2.50 4.65 0.69
N LYS A 167 2.97 5.80 0.16
CA LYS A 167 4.41 6.05 -0.01
C LYS A 167 5.19 5.87 1.30
N ARG A 168 4.69 6.39 2.42
CA ARG A 168 5.34 6.23 3.73
C ARG A 168 5.41 4.78 4.17
N ASN A 169 4.39 3.97 3.85
CA ASN A 169 4.42 2.54 4.12
C ASN A 169 5.51 1.85 3.29
N GLU A 170 5.66 2.16 2.00
CA GLU A 170 6.76 1.62 1.17
C GLU A 170 8.14 2.09 1.65
N GLU A 171 8.25 3.32 2.20
CA GLU A 171 9.49 3.78 2.85
C GLU A 171 9.86 2.94 4.09
N GLN A 172 8.87 2.48 4.85
CA GLN A 172 9.10 1.57 5.98
C GLN A 172 9.51 0.18 5.51
N HIS A 173 8.87 -0.33 4.45
CA HIS A 173 9.23 -1.60 3.81
C HIS A 173 10.69 -1.60 3.36
N GLU A 174 11.07 -0.59 2.56
CA GLU A 174 12.43 -0.41 2.07
C GLU A 174 13.44 -0.31 3.22
N ALA A 175 13.12 0.44 4.27
CA ALA A 175 14.02 0.61 5.42
C ALA A 175 14.34 -0.72 6.11
N ILE A 176 13.35 -1.61 6.29
CA ILE A 176 13.58 -2.94 6.84
C ILE A 176 14.37 -3.81 5.86
N LEU A 177 13.99 -3.84 4.59
CA LEU A 177 14.69 -4.66 3.59
C LEU A 177 16.16 -4.27 3.46
N ARG A 178 16.50 -2.96 3.56
CA ARG A 178 17.89 -2.49 3.59
C ARG A 178 18.65 -2.87 4.85
N LYS A 179 17.97 -2.98 6.00
CA LYS A 179 18.59 -3.52 7.23
C LYS A 179 18.91 -5.01 7.05
N LEU A 180 17.98 -5.77 6.47
CA LEU A 180 18.16 -7.19 6.16
C LEU A 180 19.28 -7.41 5.14
N GLU A 181 19.31 -6.63 4.06
CA GLU A 181 20.35 -6.71 3.02
C GLU A 181 21.73 -6.45 3.62
N ARG A 182 21.88 -5.45 4.49
CA ARG A 182 23.18 -5.17 5.15
C ARG A 182 23.62 -6.27 6.11
N LYS A 183 22.68 -6.99 6.72
CA LYS A 183 22.95 -8.00 7.74
C LYS A 183 23.18 -9.40 7.14
N TYR A 184 22.57 -9.69 5.99
CA TYR A 184 22.53 -11.02 5.39
C TYR A 184 22.90 -11.04 3.89
N GLY A 185 23.36 -9.91 3.34
CA GLY A 185 23.73 -9.76 1.93
C GLY A 185 25.18 -10.08 1.60
N GLU A 186 25.99 -10.48 2.59
CA GLU A 186 27.38 -10.96 2.43
C GLU A 186 27.44 -12.49 2.30
#